data_AF-A0A517NN90-F1
#
_entry.id   AF-A0A517NN90-F1
#
_cell.length_a   1.000
_cell.length_b   1.000
_cell.length_c   1.000
_cell.angle_alpha   90.00
_cell.angle_beta   90.00
_cell.angle_gamma   90.00
#
_symmetry.space_group_name_H-M   'P 1'
#
loop_
_entity.id
_entity.type
_entity.pdbx_description
1 polymer ?
#
loop_
_entity_poly.entity_id
_entity_poly.type
_entity_poly.pdbx_seq_one_letter_code
_entity_poly.pdbx_strand_id
1 'polypeptide(L)'
;MVFMKKPTAFAFLALLLTVDFAIAQHADWPQWRGPQRDAHAAAQKLLQEWPEGGPQVKWQFAEAGSGYSAVAVSQGRLYTMGALDDGCYAFCLDAATGKQIWKSKFARLSVNDDYNRDWGGGPRGTPTVVDDQVFVLSDVGVLAALAKDNGAVQWTTDFAQDHGGKIPYWGYSESPLVDGDRVMVTPGKSNFMIGLDRKTGDKLWTSKGFDAEAQYVSIMRGNVGDKHFYVTASKEGLMGFDVESGEILFQDSATGNKVAVIPTPVLAGDQIYHTSAYGAGNTLLKLVDDGEKIQVESVYALQGKTMENHHGGTVLVDGIIYGFTKANRGMWLAQNLESGEKMWEERLGENRSGSLCYADGRLYCYNDKDGSVHLVTPDKSGWKSNGSLTLPKQTDIPRNKGAIWAHPVVADQTLFIRDQDLIYAFDIKRK
;
A
#
# COMPACT_ATOMS: atom_id res chain seq x y z
N MET A 1 48.76 -39.89 -66.93
CA MET A 1 49.24 -39.36 -65.65
C MET A 1 48.99 -37.86 -65.64
N VAL A 2 47.83 -37.42 -65.15
CA VAL A 2 47.47 -36.01 -64.99
C VAL A 2 46.67 -35.88 -63.70
N PHE A 3 47.19 -35.10 -62.76
CA PHE A 3 46.65 -34.84 -61.43
C PHE A 3 45.47 -33.86 -61.50
N MET A 4 44.31 -34.22 -60.92
CA MET A 4 43.24 -33.27 -60.59
C MET A 4 43.42 -32.78 -59.14
N LYS A 5 43.66 -31.47 -58.98
CA LYS A 5 43.68 -30.77 -57.69
C LYS A 5 42.24 -30.51 -57.22
N LYS A 6 41.95 -30.80 -55.94
CA LYS A 6 40.69 -30.43 -55.26
C LYS A 6 40.75 -28.96 -54.80
N PRO A 7 39.64 -28.21 -54.82
CA PRO A 7 39.59 -26.84 -54.29
C PRO A 7 39.39 -26.85 -52.77
N THR A 8 40.12 -25.99 -52.08
CA THR A 8 40.03 -25.75 -50.64
C THR A 8 38.92 -24.74 -50.37
N ALA A 9 37.85 -25.14 -49.67
CA ALA A 9 36.80 -24.23 -49.21
C ALA A 9 37.24 -23.57 -47.88
N PHE A 10 37.37 -22.25 -47.88
CA PHE A 10 37.56 -21.46 -46.67
C PHE A 10 36.20 -21.29 -45.97
N ALA A 11 36.05 -21.87 -44.78
CA ALA A 11 34.91 -21.63 -43.91
C ALA A 11 35.14 -20.34 -43.11
N PHE A 12 34.37 -19.30 -43.40
CA PHE A 12 34.27 -18.10 -42.56
C PHE A 12 33.41 -18.44 -41.33
N LEU A 13 34.04 -18.53 -40.16
CA LEU A 13 33.34 -18.66 -38.89
C LEU A 13 32.89 -17.26 -38.44
N ALA A 14 31.60 -16.95 -38.62
CA ALA A 14 31.00 -15.72 -38.10
C ALA A 14 30.80 -15.86 -36.58
N LEU A 15 31.57 -15.11 -35.80
CA LEU A 15 31.42 -15.02 -34.35
C LEU A 15 30.21 -14.11 -34.03
N LEU A 16 29.06 -14.72 -33.74
CA LEU A 16 27.87 -14.02 -33.23
C LEU A 16 28.15 -13.58 -31.79
N LEU A 17 28.47 -12.30 -31.61
CA LEU A 17 28.47 -11.63 -30.31
C LEU A 17 27.01 -11.47 -29.86
N THR A 18 26.52 -12.37 -29.01
CA THR A 18 25.28 -12.16 -28.25
C THR A 18 25.57 -11.09 -27.19
N VAL A 19 25.16 -9.86 -27.46
CA VAL A 19 25.10 -8.81 -26.44
C VAL A 19 23.90 -9.13 -25.55
N ASP A 20 24.14 -9.81 -24.43
CA ASP A 20 23.17 -9.92 -23.35
C ASP A 20 22.96 -8.51 -22.78
N PHE A 21 21.97 -7.79 -23.31
CA PHE A 21 21.38 -6.69 -22.57
C PHE A 21 20.69 -7.29 -21.35
N ALA A 22 21.41 -7.33 -20.23
CA ALA A 22 20.78 -7.45 -18.93
C ALA A 22 19.86 -6.25 -18.79
N ILE A 23 18.58 -6.43 -19.12
CA ILE A 23 17.53 -5.50 -18.71
C ILE A 23 17.62 -5.53 -17.18
N ALA A 24 18.12 -4.45 -16.60
CA ALA A 24 18.08 -4.28 -15.16
C ALA A 24 16.61 -4.40 -14.75
N GLN A 25 16.26 -5.50 -14.10
CA GLN A 25 14.90 -5.74 -13.65
C GLN A 25 14.65 -4.75 -12.51
N HIS A 26 13.79 -3.77 -12.74
CA HIS A 26 13.42 -2.79 -11.72
C HIS A 26 12.75 -3.51 -10.55
N ALA A 27 13.13 -3.15 -9.33
CA ALA A 27 12.49 -3.60 -8.11
C ALA A 27 11.26 -2.73 -7.85
N ASP A 28 10.25 -2.89 -8.71
CA ASP A 28 9.04 -2.08 -8.74
C ASP A 28 8.19 -2.22 -7.46
N TRP A 29 7.50 -1.13 -7.11
CA TRP A 29 6.48 -1.04 -6.07
C TRP A 29 5.23 -0.35 -6.65
N PRO A 30 4.48 -1.03 -7.54
CA PRO A 30 3.54 -0.35 -8.44
C PRO A 30 2.20 0.05 -7.77
N GLN A 31 1.96 -0.35 -6.52
CA GLN A 31 0.67 -0.18 -5.86
C GLN A 31 0.81 -0.14 -4.32
N TRP A 32 -0.34 0.02 -3.65
CA TRP A 32 -0.46 -0.05 -2.20
C TRP A 32 0.29 -1.22 -1.62
N ARG A 33 1.19 -0.95 -0.66
CA ARG A 33 1.93 -2.00 0.05
C ARG A 33 2.68 -2.98 -0.87
N GLY A 34 3.14 -2.53 -2.03
CA GLY A 34 4.08 -3.27 -2.86
C GLY A 34 3.40 -4.19 -3.87
N PRO A 35 4.19 -4.98 -4.62
CA PRO A 35 3.70 -5.77 -5.74
C PRO A 35 2.57 -6.73 -5.35
N GLN A 36 2.59 -7.28 -4.13
CA GLN A 36 1.60 -8.23 -3.62
C GLN A 36 0.66 -7.63 -2.55
N ARG A 37 0.73 -6.31 -2.32
CA ARG A 37 -0.05 -5.57 -1.30
C ARG A 37 0.15 -6.06 0.16
N ASP A 38 1.23 -6.77 0.43
CA ASP A 38 1.62 -7.35 1.72
C ASP A 38 2.70 -6.53 2.47
N ALA A 39 3.15 -5.43 1.86
CA ALA A 39 4.24 -4.54 2.26
C ALA A 39 5.64 -5.19 2.22
N HIS A 40 5.82 -6.21 1.39
CA HIS A 40 7.13 -6.72 1.01
C HIS A 40 7.63 -6.06 -0.28
N ALA A 41 8.88 -5.60 -0.27
CA ALA A 41 9.57 -5.14 -1.46
C ALA A 41 10.10 -6.32 -2.28
N ALA A 42 10.28 -6.11 -3.58
CA ALA A 42 11.10 -7.02 -4.38
C ALA A 42 12.56 -7.02 -3.89
N ALA A 43 13.22 -8.17 -3.99
CA ALA A 43 14.61 -8.35 -3.56
C ALA A 43 15.56 -7.47 -4.38
N GLN A 44 16.44 -6.71 -3.72
CA GLN A 44 17.20 -5.66 -4.42
C GLN A 44 18.58 -5.31 -3.82
N LYS A 45 19.15 -6.17 -2.97
CA LYS A 45 20.48 -6.03 -2.32
C LYS A 45 20.64 -4.70 -1.58
N LEU A 46 19.98 -4.59 -0.44
CA LEU A 46 19.92 -3.38 0.39
C LEU A 46 20.94 -3.37 1.53
N LEU A 47 21.25 -2.16 2.02
CA LEU A 47 21.98 -1.95 3.27
C LEU A 47 21.29 -2.70 4.42
N GLN A 48 22.09 -3.45 5.17
CA GLN A 48 21.62 -4.25 6.32
C GLN A 48 21.79 -3.52 7.65
N GLU A 49 22.61 -2.47 7.63
CA GLU A 49 22.85 -1.52 8.72
C GLU A 49 23.00 -0.13 8.09
N TRP A 50 22.54 0.89 8.80
CA TRP A 50 22.70 2.28 8.38
C TRP A 50 23.85 2.95 9.14
N PRO A 51 24.57 3.89 8.51
CA PRO A 51 25.55 4.71 9.21
C PRO A 51 24.85 5.64 10.22
N GLU A 52 25.64 6.27 11.09
CA GLU A 52 25.14 7.31 11.99
C GLU A 52 24.43 8.42 11.20
N GLY A 53 23.22 8.79 11.62
CA GLY A 53 22.37 9.75 10.92
C GLY A 53 21.55 9.19 9.75
N GLY A 54 21.78 7.92 9.37
CA GLY A 54 21.00 7.23 8.34
C GLY A 54 21.60 7.30 6.93
N PRO A 55 20.92 6.68 5.94
CA PRO A 55 21.33 6.69 4.54
C PRO A 55 21.39 8.11 3.96
N GLN A 56 22.18 8.27 2.89
CA GLN A 56 22.34 9.55 2.21
C GLN A 56 21.05 9.96 1.50
N VAL A 57 20.67 11.23 1.59
CA VAL A 57 19.57 11.80 0.78
C VAL A 57 20.03 11.90 -0.68
N LYS A 58 19.29 11.27 -1.60
CA LYS A 58 19.49 11.40 -3.05
C LYS A 58 18.90 12.70 -3.57
N TRP A 59 17.66 12.97 -3.17
CA TRP A 59 16.92 14.16 -3.56
C TRP A 59 15.74 14.40 -2.63
N GLN A 60 15.19 15.60 -2.71
CA GLN A 60 13.96 16.02 -2.06
C GLN A 60 13.04 16.66 -3.10
N PHE A 61 11.75 16.32 -3.04
CA PHE A 61 10.68 16.99 -3.77
C PHE A 61 9.77 17.66 -2.75
N ALA A 62 9.54 18.97 -2.89
CA ALA A 62 8.81 19.77 -1.89
C ALA A 62 7.50 20.38 -2.44
N GLU A 63 7.02 19.87 -3.57
CA GLU A 63 5.84 20.38 -4.27
C GLU A 63 4.72 19.34 -4.35
N ALA A 64 4.76 18.30 -3.50
CA ALA A 64 3.77 17.23 -3.53
C ALA A 64 2.39 17.67 -3.02
N GLY A 65 2.30 18.83 -2.37
CA GLY A 65 1.06 19.33 -1.77
C GLY A 65 0.60 18.55 -0.53
N SER A 66 -0.49 19.02 0.07
CA SER A 66 -1.08 18.36 1.26
C SER A 66 -1.64 16.98 0.93
N GLY A 67 -1.51 16.04 1.85
CA GLY A 67 -2.00 14.67 1.68
C GLY A 67 -1.13 13.63 2.35
N TYR A 68 -1.63 12.39 2.31
CA TYR A 68 -1.02 11.23 2.96
C TYR A 68 -0.70 10.11 1.97
N SER A 69 -0.93 10.35 0.67
CA SER A 69 -0.70 9.36 -0.38
C SER A 69 0.72 8.83 -0.35
N ALA A 70 0.89 7.52 -0.14
CA ALA A 70 2.19 6.88 -0.33
C ALA A 70 2.54 6.88 -1.83
N VAL A 71 3.80 6.56 -2.13
CA VAL A 71 4.28 6.56 -3.51
C VAL A 71 4.12 5.17 -4.14
N ALA A 72 3.86 5.13 -5.45
CA ALA A 72 4.06 3.95 -6.27
C ALA A 72 5.29 4.17 -7.15
N VAL A 73 6.11 3.14 -7.34
CA VAL A 73 7.29 3.18 -8.22
C VAL A 73 7.15 2.10 -9.27
N SER A 74 7.22 2.47 -10.54
CA SER A 74 7.28 1.51 -11.63
C SER A 74 8.21 1.97 -12.74
N GLN A 75 9.14 1.12 -13.14
CA GLN A 75 10.05 1.33 -14.27
C GLN A 75 10.76 2.68 -14.20
N GLY A 76 11.35 2.99 -13.03
CA GLY A 76 12.09 4.22 -12.79
C GLY A 76 11.25 5.49 -12.65
N ARG A 77 9.91 5.38 -12.62
CA ARG A 77 8.99 6.50 -12.38
C ARG A 77 8.31 6.36 -11.03
N LEU A 78 8.18 7.47 -10.31
CA LEU A 78 7.48 7.57 -9.04
C LEU A 78 6.15 8.30 -9.25
N TYR A 79 5.07 7.75 -8.71
CA TYR A 79 3.71 8.27 -8.79
C TYR A 79 3.18 8.54 -7.40
N THR A 80 2.50 9.68 -7.23
CA THR A 80 1.89 10.07 -5.95
C THR A 80 0.75 11.04 -6.19
N MET A 81 -0.01 11.38 -5.14
CA MET A 81 -1.07 12.38 -5.20
C MET A 81 -0.90 13.47 -4.16
N GLY A 82 -1.45 14.65 -4.40
CA GLY A 82 -1.58 15.66 -3.35
C GLY A 82 -2.49 16.81 -3.74
N ALA A 83 -2.94 17.54 -2.73
CA ALA A 83 -3.81 18.69 -2.87
C ALA A 83 -2.99 19.99 -2.86
N LEU A 84 -3.20 20.79 -3.91
CA LEU A 84 -2.70 22.15 -4.08
C LEU A 84 -3.88 23.14 -3.96
N ASP A 85 -3.61 24.43 -4.15
CA ASP A 85 -4.56 25.53 -3.90
C ASP A 85 -5.89 25.42 -4.64
N ASP A 86 -5.92 24.77 -5.80
CA ASP A 86 -7.10 24.72 -6.67
C ASP A 86 -7.62 23.30 -6.93
N GLY A 87 -6.98 22.25 -6.40
CA GLY A 87 -7.41 20.88 -6.67
C GLY A 87 -6.54 19.76 -6.13
N CYS A 88 -6.99 18.54 -6.42
CA CYS A 88 -6.25 17.31 -6.18
C CYS A 88 -5.51 16.90 -7.45
N TYR A 89 -4.22 16.63 -7.31
CA TYR A 89 -3.29 16.36 -8.40
C TYR A 89 -2.66 14.98 -8.25
N ALA A 90 -2.45 14.31 -9.38
CA ALA A 90 -1.52 13.21 -9.52
C ALA A 90 -0.19 13.75 -10.05
N PHE A 91 0.91 13.23 -9.53
CA PHE A 91 2.27 13.61 -9.92
C PHE A 91 3.00 12.38 -10.43
N CYS A 92 3.82 12.56 -11.45
CA CYS A 92 4.84 11.61 -11.86
C CYS A 92 6.21 12.27 -11.82
N LEU A 93 7.14 11.66 -11.11
CA LEU A 93 8.53 12.08 -10.99
C LEU A 93 9.45 11.02 -11.58
N ASP A 94 10.61 11.43 -12.07
CA ASP A 94 11.74 10.53 -12.27
C ASP A 94 12.21 10.03 -10.90
N ALA A 95 12.16 8.72 -10.66
CA ALA A 95 12.43 8.16 -9.33
C ALA A 95 13.90 8.31 -8.91
N ALA A 96 14.82 8.42 -9.88
CA ALA A 96 16.24 8.55 -9.61
C ALA A 96 16.63 9.98 -9.21
N THR A 97 15.95 10.99 -9.75
CA THR A 97 16.33 12.41 -9.63
C THR A 97 15.31 13.29 -8.92
N GLY A 98 14.07 12.83 -8.74
CA GLY A 98 12.97 13.60 -8.15
C GLY A 98 12.39 14.67 -9.08
N LYS A 99 12.87 14.76 -10.33
CA LYS A 99 12.36 15.74 -11.31
C LYS A 99 10.94 15.38 -11.74
N GLN A 100 10.04 16.35 -11.71
CA GLN A 100 8.69 16.16 -12.21
C GLN A 100 8.68 15.90 -13.73
N ILE A 101 8.04 14.81 -14.12
CA ILE A 101 7.77 14.43 -15.52
C ILE A 101 6.44 15.03 -15.95
N TRP A 102 5.39 14.79 -15.16
CA TRP A 102 4.07 15.38 -15.40
C TRP A 102 3.32 15.60 -14.08
N LYS A 103 2.31 16.45 -14.14
CA LYS A 103 1.36 16.74 -13.05
C LYS A 103 -0.01 16.99 -13.65
N SER A 104 -1.03 16.30 -13.12
CA SER A 104 -2.38 16.34 -13.66
C SER A 104 -3.43 16.54 -12.58
N LYS A 105 -4.25 17.57 -12.73
CA LYS A 105 -5.43 17.79 -11.88
C LYS A 105 -6.49 16.78 -12.26
N PHE A 106 -7.02 16.03 -11.29
CA PHE A 106 -8.04 15.01 -11.55
C PHE A 106 -9.28 15.16 -10.66
N ALA A 107 -9.21 15.96 -9.59
CA ALA A 107 -10.37 16.25 -8.77
C ALA A 107 -10.34 17.69 -8.22
N ARG A 108 -11.50 18.15 -7.76
CA ARG A 108 -11.60 19.41 -7.00
C ARG A 108 -10.88 19.32 -5.66
N LEU A 109 -10.59 20.48 -5.07
CA LEU A 109 -10.08 20.57 -3.71
C LEU A 109 -11.19 20.23 -2.71
N SER A 110 -10.84 19.55 -1.61
CA SER A 110 -11.75 19.35 -0.48
C SER A 110 -11.94 20.62 0.34
N VAL A 111 -13.14 20.79 0.87
CA VAL A 111 -13.53 21.87 1.78
C VAL A 111 -13.97 21.31 3.14
N ASN A 112 -14.11 22.16 4.16
CA ASN A 112 -14.43 21.71 5.51
C ASN A 112 -15.80 21.03 5.65
N ASP A 113 -16.71 21.28 4.72
CA ASP A 113 -18.04 20.65 4.70
C ASP A 113 -18.01 19.22 4.10
N ASP A 114 -16.94 18.84 3.39
CA ASP A 114 -16.83 17.49 2.80
C ASP A 114 -16.57 16.43 3.88
N TYR A 115 -15.64 16.69 4.79
CA TYR A 115 -15.23 15.79 5.86
C TYR A 115 -14.38 16.53 6.93
N ASN A 116 -14.06 15.85 8.03
CA ASN A 116 -13.24 16.42 9.10
C ASN A 116 -11.77 16.61 8.70
N ARG A 117 -11.41 17.84 8.29
CA ARG A 117 -10.06 18.23 7.87
C ARG A 117 -9.11 18.64 9.00
N ASP A 118 -9.53 18.59 10.28
CA ASP A 118 -8.63 18.83 11.42
C ASP A 118 -7.47 17.83 11.50
N TRP A 119 -7.63 16.69 10.82
CA TRP A 119 -6.65 15.62 10.72
C TRP A 119 -5.87 15.65 9.40
N GLY A 120 -5.87 16.80 8.71
CA GLY A 120 -5.19 17.01 7.42
C GLY A 120 -6.11 16.77 6.22
N GLY A 121 -5.88 17.56 5.17
CA GLY A 121 -6.61 17.48 3.89
C GLY A 121 -5.85 16.71 2.81
N GLY A 122 -6.51 16.47 1.68
CA GLY A 122 -5.88 15.92 0.48
C GLY A 122 -5.87 14.39 0.40
N PRO A 123 -5.43 13.85 -0.75
CA PRO A 123 -5.53 12.43 -1.09
C PRO A 123 -4.65 11.55 -0.19
N ARG A 124 -5.12 10.33 0.09
CA ARG A 124 -4.54 9.43 1.11
C ARG A 124 -4.15 8.05 0.57
N GLY A 125 -4.86 7.56 -0.44
CA GLY A 125 -4.56 6.29 -1.09
C GLY A 125 -3.21 6.31 -1.81
N THR A 126 -2.72 5.14 -2.21
CA THR A 126 -1.55 4.99 -3.08
C THR A 126 -2.03 4.82 -4.53
N PRO A 127 -1.43 5.51 -5.50
CA PRO A 127 -1.71 5.22 -6.91
C PRO A 127 -1.44 3.76 -7.24
N THR A 128 -2.22 3.22 -8.17
CA THR A 128 -1.98 1.89 -8.74
C THR A 128 -1.56 2.01 -10.18
N VAL A 129 -0.36 1.53 -10.50
CA VAL A 129 0.24 1.61 -11.84
C VAL A 129 0.20 0.23 -12.46
N VAL A 130 -0.50 0.08 -13.58
CA VAL A 130 -0.55 -1.19 -14.34
C VAL A 130 -0.52 -0.86 -15.82
N ASP A 131 0.33 -1.58 -16.56
CA ASP A 131 0.52 -1.39 -17.99
C ASP A 131 0.83 0.09 -18.34
N ASP A 132 -0.04 0.72 -19.14
CA ASP A 132 0.02 2.09 -19.61
C ASP A 132 -0.88 3.05 -18.81
N GLN A 133 -1.43 2.62 -17.66
CA GLN A 133 -2.39 3.39 -16.87
C GLN A 133 -1.97 3.58 -15.41
N VAL A 134 -2.45 4.68 -14.83
CA VAL A 134 -2.31 5.01 -13.41
C VAL A 134 -3.70 5.33 -12.85
N PHE A 135 -4.10 4.60 -11.81
CA PHE A 135 -5.38 4.82 -11.11
C PHE A 135 -5.15 5.58 -9.81
N VAL A 136 -5.92 6.64 -9.62
CA VAL A 136 -5.80 7.57 -8.49
C VAL A 136 -7.17 7.87 -7.89
N LEU A 137 -7.25 7.95 -6.57
CA LEU A 137 -8.48 8.24 -5.82
C LEU A 137 -8.26 9.46 -4.93
N SER A 138 -9.09 10.48 -5.11
CA SER A 138 -9.08 11.67 -4.27
C SER A 138 -9.77 11.42 -2.93
N ASP A 139 -9.48 12.29 -1.97
CA ASP A 139 -10.11 12.34 -0.66
C ASP A 139 -11.63 12.57 -0.69
N VAL A 140 -12.15 13.16 -1.76
CA VAL A 140 -13.58 13.39 -1.98
C VAL A 140 -14.25 12.30 -2.84
N GLY A 141 -13.53 11.24 -3.20
CA GLY A 141 -14.12 10.08 -3.88
C GLY A 141 -14.16 10.20 -5.41
N VAL A 142 -13.31 11.03 -6.01
CA VAL A 142 -13.12 11.03 -7.47
C VAL A 142 -12.03 10.02 -7.81
N LEU A 143 -12.40 8.96 -8.51
CA LEU A 143 -11.48 8.00 -9.10
C LEU A 143 -11.17 8.44 -10.53
N ALA A 144 -9.90 8.36 -10.92
CA ALA A 144 -9.48 8.66 -12.28
C ALA A 144 -8.49 7.60 -12.81
N ALA A 145 -8.57 7.34 -14.11
CA ALA A 145 -7.50 6.69 -14.86
C ALA A 145 -6.72 7.72 -15.65
N LEU A 146 -5.40 7.65 -15.58
CA LEU A 146 -4.48 8.53 -16.26
C LEU A 146 -3.55 7.72 -17.16
N ALA A 147 -3.18 8.28 -18.30
CA ALA A 147 -2.12 7.72 -19.13
C ALA A 147 -0.77 7.80 -18.39
N LYS A 148 -0.07 6.67 -18.28
CA LYS A 148 1.20 6.55 -17.53
C LYS A 148 2.32 7.43 -18.08
N ASP A 149 2.32 7.62 -19.40
CA ASP A 149 3.36 8.29 -20.15
C ASP A 149 3.37 9.81 -19.91
N ASN A 150 2.20 10.45 -19.95
CA ASN A 150 2.03 11.90 -19.99
C ASN A 150 1.04 12.46 -18.95
N GLY A 151 0.34 11.59 -18.21
CA GLY A 151 -0.59 11.98 -17.15
C GLY A 151 -1.96 12.44 -17.64
N ALA A 152 -2.29 12.34 -18.93
CA ALA A 152 -3.60 12.73 -19.45
C ALA A 152 -4.70 11.92 -18.76
N VAL A 153 -5.71 12.61 -18.23
CA VAL A 153 -6.90 11.97 -17.65
C VAL A 153 -7.68 11.30 -18.78
N GLN A 154 -7.82 9.97 -18.69
CA GLN A 154 -8.55 9.15 -19.67
C GLN A 154 -10.04 9.11 -19.33
N TRP A 155 -10.37 8.93 -18.06
CA TRP A 155 -11.73 9.01 -17.52
C TRP A 155 -11.71 9.33 -16.04
N THR A 156 -12.85 9.82 -15.52
CA THR A 156 -13.10 10.07 -14.10
C THR A 156 -14.50 9.61 -13.72
N THR A 157 -14.70 9.19 -12.47
CA THR A 157 -16.02 8.98 -11.86
C THR A 157 -16.01 9.44 -10.41
N ASP A 158 -17.15 9.94 -9.93
CA ASP A 158 -17.35 10.39 -8.56
C ASP A 158 -18.19 9.37 -7.78
N PHE A 159 -17.66 8.84 -6.69
CA PHE A 159 -18.30 7.80 -5.89
C PHE A 159 -19.67 8.23 -5.35
N ALA A 160 -19.81 9.48 -4.92
CA ALA A 160 -21.07 9.97 -4.36
C ALA A 160 -22.09 10.25 -5.47
N GLN A 161 -21.67 10.91 -6.55
CA GLN A 161 -22.58 11.32 -7.63
C GLN A 161 -22.98 10.15 -8.52
N ASP A 162 -22.04 9.28 -8.88
CA ASP A 162 -22.25 8.25 -9.90
C ASP A 162 -22.60 6.88 -9.29
N HIS A 163 -22.17 6.60 -8.06
CA HIS A 163 -22.29 5.27 -7.43
C HIS A 163 -23.07 5.26 -6.12
N GLY A 164 -23.61 6.41 -5.67
CA GLY A 164 -24.39 6.52 -4.44
C GLY A 164 -23.59 6.32 -3.15
N GLY A 165 -22.26 6.45 -3.24
CA GLY A 165 -21.36 6.42 -2.10
C GLY A 165 -21.52 7.65 -1.20
N LYS A 166 -20.74 7.70 -0.12
CA LYS A 166 -20.73 8.82 0.82
C LYS A 166 -19.33 9.06 1.33
N ILE A 167 -18.86 10.31 1.23
CA ILE A 167 -17.55 10.73 1.73
C ILE A 167 -17.45 10.35 3.23
N PRO A 168 -16.46 9.50 3.62
CA PRO A 168 -16.26 9.11 5.00
C PRO A 168 -15.89 10.30 5.89
N TYR A 169 -16.03 10.15 7.21
CA TYR A 169 -15.79 11.23 8.17
C TYR A 169 -14.37 11.85 8.10
N TRP A 170 -13.38 11.10 7.62
CA TRP A 170 -12.00 11.55 7.35
C TRP A 170 -11.60 11.50 5.86
N GLY A 171 -12.56 11.51 4.94
CA GLY A 171 -12.35 11.38 3.49
C GLY A 171 -12.08 9.94 3.03
N TYR A 172 -12.02 9.69 1.72
CA TYR A 172 -11.63 8.38 1.21
C TYR A 172 -10.11 8.15 1.35
N SER A 173 -9.71 6.92 1.68
CA SER A 173 -8.30 6.55 1.89
C SER A 173 -7.89 5.20 1.32
N GLU A 174 -8.79 4.46 0.69
CA GLU A 174 -8.41 3.20 0.05
C GLU A 174 -7.48 3.46 -1.15
N SER A 175 -6.76 2.41 -1.55
CA SER A 175 -5.95 2.41 -2.76
C SER A 175 -6.58 1.45 -3.77
N PRO A 176 -6.88 1.91 -5.02
CA PRO A 176 -7.51 1.07 -6.03
C PRO A 176 -6.78 -0.26 -6.23
N LEU A 177 -7.53 -1.34 -6.43
CA LEU A 177 -6.97 -2.64 -6.81
C LEU A 177 -7.30 -2.88 -8.28
N VAL A 178 -6.30 -3.23 -9.10
CA VAL A 178 -6.56 -3.67 -10.48
C VAL A 178 -6.59 -5.20 -10.50
N ASP A 179 -7.65 -5.78 -11.05
CA ASP A 179 -7.79 -7.21 -11.30
C ASP A 179 -8.28 -7.46 -12.74
N GLY A 180 -7.36 -7.91 -13.60
CA GLY A 180 -7.62 -8.04 -15.04
C GLY A 180 -8.08 -6.72 -15.66
N ASP A 181 -9.28 -6.73 -16.23
CA ASP A 181 -9.90 -5.55 -16.85
C ASP A 181 -10.67 -4.67 -15.87
N ARG A 182 -10.65 -4.98 -14.57
CA ARG A 182 -11.41 -4.27 -13.53
C ARG A 182 -10.52 -3.42 -12.63
N VAL A 183 -11.00 -2.25 -12.26
CA VAL A 183 -10.49 -1.43 -11.15
C VAL A 183 -11.51 -1.53 -10.01
N MET A 184 -11.08 -2.14 -8.90
CA MET A 184 -11.89 -2.41 -7.73
C MET A 184 -11.71 -1.31 -6.68
N VAL A 185 -12.83 -0.80 -6.18
CA VAL A 185 -12.94 0.29 -5.19
C VAL A 185 -14.19 0.13 -4.32
N THR A 186 -14.26 0.88 -3.23
CA THR A 186 -15.27 0.80 -2.17
C THR A 186 -15.98 2.16 -1.95
N PRO A 187 -16.93 2.56 -2.83
CA PRO A 187 -17.76 3.75 -2.62
C PRO A 187 -18.59 3.70 -1.33
N GLY A 188 -18.88 2.50 -0.84
CA GLY A 188 -19.79 2.27 0.28
C GLY A 188 -21.26 2.26 -0.14
N LYS A 189 -22.14 2.27 0.87
CA LYS A 189 -23.58 2.09 0.77
C LYS A 189 -23.95 0.77 0.08
N SER A 190 -25.08 0.72 -0.61
CA SER A 190 -25.56 -0.49 -1.31
C SER A 190 -24.69 -0.92 -2.49
N ASN A 191 -23.87 -0.02 -3.04
CA ASN A 191 -22.78 -0.34 -3.96
C ASN A 191 -21.46 -0.41 -3.18
N PHE A 192 -21.45 -1.16 -2.07
CA PHE A 192 -20.36 -1.14 -1.09
C PHE A 192 -18.98 -1.24 -1.75
N MET A 193 -18.78 -2.26 -2.59
CA MET A 193 -17.63 -2.45 -3.45
C MET A 193 -18.09 -2.55 -4.91
N ILE A 194 -17.36 -1.93 -5.82
CA ILE A 194 -17.61 -1.99 -7.26
C ILE A 194 -16.33 -2.33 -8.03
N GLY A 195 -16.51 -2.92 -9.20
CA GLY A 195 -15.46 -3.12 -10.19
C GLY A 195 -15.82 -2.34 -11.45
N LEU A 196 -14.94 -1.44 -11.86
CA LEU A 196 -15.12 -0.61 -13.05
C LEU A 196 -14.22 -1.10 -14.18
N ASP A 197 -14.69 -1.02 -15.41
CA ASP A 197 -13.90 -1.27 -16.60
C ASP A 197 -12.70 -0.31 -16.63
N ARG A 198 -11.52 -0.89 -16.73
CA ARG A 198 -10.26 -0.16 -16.61
C ARG A 198 -10.05 0.90 -17.71
N LYS A 199 -10.68 0.74 -18.87
CA LYS A 199 -10.52 1.62 -20.04
C LYS A 199 -11.58 2.71 -20.11
N THR A 200 -12.77 2.46 -19.59
CA THR A 200 -13.94 3.34 -19.76
C THR A 200 -14.45 3.95 -18.46
N GLY A 201 -14.20 3.31 -17.31
CA GLY A 201 -14.78 3.68 -16.03
C GLY A 201 -16.21 3.15 -15.81
N ASP A 202 -16.75 2.38 -16.76
CA ASP A 202 -18.10 1.83 -16.66
C ASP A 202 -18.18 0.70 -15.63
N LYS A 203 -19.28 0.61 -14.86
CA LYS A 203 -19.43 -0.43 -13.85
C LYS A 203 -19.62 -1.81 -14.47
N LEU A 204 -18.71 -2.75 -14.16
CA LEU A 204 -18.73 -4.14 -14.61
C LEU A 204 -19.18 -5.12 -13.51
N TRP A 205 -18.93 -4.78 -12.25
CA TRP A 205 -19.17 -5.65 -11.10
C TRP A 205 -19.61 -4.84 -9.89
N THR A 206 -20.41 -5.44 -9.00
CA THR A 206 -20.80 -4.84 -7.72
C THR A 206 -20.97 -5.93 -6.66
N SER A 207 -20.57 -5.63 -5.43
CA SER A 207 -20.93 -6.42 -4.26
C SER A 207 -22.44 -6.43 -4.07
N LYS A 208 -22.98 -7.50 -3.50
CA LYS A 208 -24.40 -7.68 -3.20
C LYS A 208 -24.62 -7.96 -1.72
N GLY A 209 -25.83 -7.67 -1.25
CA GLY A 209 -26.28 -8.05 0.09
C GLY A 209 -25.57 -7.32 1.24
N PHE A 210 -24.84 -6.24 0.95
CA PHE A 210 -24.11 -5.47 1.97
C PHE A 210 -24.33 -3.97 1.79
N ASP A 211 -24.70 -3.28 2.87
CA ASP A 211 -24.88 -1.83 2.92
C ASP A 211 -24.14 -1.29 4.14
N ALA A 212 -23.00 -0.64 3.89
CA ALA A 212 -22.17 -0.04 4.92
C ALA A 212 -21.41 1.17 4.37
N GLU A 213 -21.04 2.12 5.23
CA GLU A 213 -20.18 3.23 4.80
C GLU A 213 -18.75 2.76 4.52
N ALA A 214 -18.14 3.29 3.46
CA ALA A 214 -16.74 3.04 3.15
C ALA A 214 -15.84 3.37 4.34
N GLN A 215 -14.85 2.50 4.59
CA GLN A 215 -13.84 2.68 5.62
C GLN A 215 -12.45 2.85 4.97
N TYR A 216 -11.41 2.94 5.80
CA TYR A 216 -10.06 3.33 5.38
C TYR A 216 -9.21 2.14 4.97
N VAL A 217 -9.85 1.09 4.43
CA VAL A 217 -9.29 -0.24 4.21
C VAL A 217 -9.16 -0.48 2.72
N SER A 218 -7.97 -0.84 2.25
CA SER A 218 -7.76 -1.18 0.85
C SER A 218 -8.12 -2.64 0.59
N ILE A 219 -8.72 -2.91 -0.58
CA ILE A 219 -9.14 -4.25 -1.00
C ILE A 219 -7.92 -5.16 -1.19
N MET A 220 -8.06 -6.42 -0.78
CA MET A 220 -7.16 -7.53 -1.09
C MET A 220 -7.90 -8.57 -1.93
N ARG A 221 -7.20 -9.26 -2.84
CA ARG A 221 -7.71 -10.43 -3.56
C ARG A 221 -7.05 -11.69 -2.98
N GLY A 222 -7.85 -12.71 -2.68
CA GLY A 222 -7.37 -13.98 -2.15
C GLY A 222 -8.14 -15.16 -2.74
N ASN A 223 -7.75 -16.35 -2.31
CA ASN A 223 -8.44 -17.58 -2.66
C ASN A 223 -8.27 -18.64 -1.55
N VAL A 224 -9.24 -19.55 -1.48
CA VAL A 224 -9.13 -20.82 -0.74
C VAL A 224 -9.74 -21.91 -1.60
N GLY A 225 -8.98 -22.99 -1.84
CA GLY A 225 -9.34 -23.95 -2.88
C GLY A 225 -9.51 -23.25 -4.23
N ASP A 226 -10.65 -23.51 -4.89
CA ASP A 226 -11.00 -22.93 -6.19
C ASP A 226 -11.82 -21.63 -6.07
N LYS A 227 -12.18 -21.21 -4.85
CA LYS A 227 -12.98 -20.02 -4.61
C LYS A 227 -12.08 -18.79 -4.47
N HIS A 228 -12.29 -17.81 -5.33
CA HIS A 228 -11.60 -16.52 -5.32
C HIS A 228 -12.48 -15.44 -4.71
N PHE A 229 -11.89 -14.56 -3.91
CA PHE A 229 -12.62 -13.50 -3.23
C PHE A 229 -11.87 -12.17 -3.19
N TYR A 230 -12.64 -11.08 -3.15
CA TYR A 230 -12.19 -9.77 -2.68
C TYR A 230 -12.49 -9.65 -1.20
N VAL A 231 -11.52 -9.25 -0.39
CA VAL A 231 -11.69 -9.03 1.05
C VAL A 231 -11.33 -7.61 1.44
N THR A 232 -12.15 -7.03 2.31
CA THR A 232 -11.98 -5.70 2.91
C THR A 232 -12.63 -5.70 4.30
N ALA A 233 -12.73 -4.53 4.92
CA ALA A 233 -13.44 -4.37 6.18
C ALA A 233 -14.25 -3.07 6.24
N SER A 234 -15.34 -3.11 7.01
CA SER A 234 -16.21 -1.99 7.35
C SER A 234 -16.35 -1.86 8.87
N LYS A 235 -17.21 -0.97 9.38
CA LYS A 235 -17.47 -0.85 10.83
C LYS A 235 -18.03 -2.14 11.45
N GLU A 236 -18.67 -2.96 10.63
CA GLU A 236 -19.23 -4.26 10.99
C GLU A 236 -18.16 -5.33 11.14
N GLY A 237 -16.97 -5.16 10.55
CA GLY A 237 -15.87 -6.13 10.61
C GLY A 237 -15.28 -6.43 9.23
N LEU A 238 -14.74 -7.64 9.06
CA LEU A 238 -14.13 -8.12 7.82
C LEU A 238 -15.16 -8.90 6.97
N MET A 239 -15.07 -8.78 5.65
CA MET A 239 -15.96 -9.50 4.72
C MET A 239 -15.25 -9.85 3.42
N GLY A 240 -15.62 -11.01 2.87
CA GLY A 240 -15.19 -11.51 1.57
C GLY A 240 -16.34 -11.59 0.58
N PHE A 241 -16.13 -11.13 -0.65
CA PHE A 241 -17.07 -11.21 -1.76
C PHE A 241 -16.51 -12.06 -2.89
N ASP A 242 -17.35 -12.88 -3.51
CA ASP A 242 -17.00 -13.67 -4.68
C ASP A 242 -16.62 -12.79 -5.87
N VAL A 243 -15.48 -13.07 -6.50
CA VAL A 243 -14.94 -12.20 -7.58
C VAL A 243 -15.80 -12.19 -8.85
N GLU A 244 -16.65 -13.19 -9.05
CA GLU A 244 -17.51 -13.29 -10.24
C GLU A 244 -18.90 -12.72 -9.97
N SER A 245 -19.56 -13.22 -8.93
CA SER A 245 -20.98 -12.96 -8.67
C SER A 245 -21.25 -11.75 -7.78
N GLY A 246 -20.26 -11.33 -6.98
CA GLY A 246 -20.40 -10.26 -6.00
C GLY A 246 -21.15 -10.66 -4.72
N GLU A 247 -21.53 -11.93 -4.58
CA GLU A 247 -22.16 -12.45 -3.37
C GLU A 247 -21.17 -12.45 -2.20
N ILE A 248 -21.66 -12.24 -0.98
CA ILE A 248 -20.86 -12.41 0.23
C ILE A 248 -20.53 -13.90 0.38
N LEU A 249 -19.24 -14.20 0.51
CA LEU A 249 -18.76 -15.55 0.80
C LEU A 249 -18.55 -15.77 2.29
N PHE A 250 -18.12 -14.73 3.02
CA PHE A 250 -17.91 -14.81 4.46
C PHE A 250 -17.86 -13.44 5.11
N GLN A 251 -18.10 -13.40 6.44
CA GLN A 251 -18.00 -12.21 7.28
C GLN A 251 -17.48 -12.59 8.67
N ASP A 252 -16.76 -11.67 9.31
CA ASP A 252 -16.34 -11.75 10.70
C ASP A 252 -16.43 -10.38 11.36
N SER A 253 -17.04 -10.32 12.55
CA SER A 253 -17.26 -9.04 13.25
C SER A 253 -16.19 -8.71 14.28
N ALA A 254 -15.22 -9.59 14.54
CA ALA A 254 -14.32 -9.48 15.70
C ALA A 254 -13.53 -8.16 15.73
N THR A 255 -13.17 -7.66 14.54
CA THR A 255 -12.40 -6.42 14.38
C THR A 255 -13.24 -5.19 14.02
N GLY A 256 -14.57 -5.33 13.96
CA GLY A 256 -15.48 -4.23 13.72
C GLY A 256 -15.44 -3.21 14.87
N ASN A 257 -15.61 -1.92 14.55
CA ASN A 257 -15.73 -0.88 15.57
C ASN A 257 -16.54 0.33 15.08
N LYS A 258 -16.99 1.17 16.02
CA LYS A 258 -17.90 2.29 15.74
C LYS A 258 -17.21 3.55 15.22
N VAL A 259 -15.88 3.62 15.28
CA VAL A 259 -15.10 4.83 14.98
C VAL A 259 -14.56 4.78 13.56
N ALA A 260 -13.55 3.94 13.31
CA ALA A 260 -12.87 3.77 12.03
C ALA A 260 -12.17 2.42 11.98
N VAL A 261 -12.37 1.67 10.89
CA VAL A 261 -11.55 0.49 10.55
C VAL A 261 -10.57 0.92 9.46
N ILE A 262 -9.29 0.59 9.64
CA ILE A 262 -8.18 1.18 8.87
C ILE A 262 -7.23 0.10 8.33
N PRO A 263 -6.78 -0.91 9.11
CA PRO A 263 -5.72 -1.79 8.64
C PRO A 263 -6.18 -2.67 7.46
N THR A 264 -5.36 -2.81 6.43
CA THR A 264 -5.57 -3.80 5.37
C THR A 264 -5.35 -5.22 5.93
N PRO A 265 -6.24 -6.19 5.68
CA PRO A 265 -6.05 -7.56 6.16
C PRO A 265 -4.81 -8.21 5.56
N VAL A 266 -4.20 -9.11 6.32
CA VAL A 266 -3.05 -9.92 5.90
C VAL A 266 -3.56 -11.29 5.50
N LEU A 267 -3.25 -11.72 4.27
CA LEU A 267 -3.57 -13.05 3.77
C LEU A 267 -2.34 -13.96 3.93
N ALA A 268 -2.54 -15.13 4.52
CA ALA A 268 -1.48 -16.11 4.78
C ALA A 268 -1.99 -17.52 4.44
N GLY A 269 -1.89 -17.90 3.17
CA GLY A 269 -2.45 -19.16 2.70
C GLY A 269 -3.98 -19.19 2.83
N ASP A 270 -4.49 -20.16 3.59
CA ASP A 270 -5.92 -20.30 3.92
C ASP A 270 -6.34 -19.45 5.13
N GLN A 271 -5.45 -18.63 5.68
CA GLN A 271 -5.73 -17.79 6.85
C GLN A 271 -5.83 -16.29 6.50
N ILE A 272 -6.66 -15.59 7.27
CA ILE A 272 -6.81 -14.13 7.23
C ILE A 272 -6.57 -13.57 8.63
N TYR A 273 -5.50 -12.77 8.77
CA TYR A 273 -5.27 -11.96 9.96
C TYR A 273 -5.79 -10.54 9.74
N HIS A 274 -6.52 -10.02 10.71
CA HIS A 274 -6.96 -8.63 10.69
C HIS A 274 -6.92 -8.04 12.11
N THR A 275 -6.66 -6.74 12.18
CA THR A 275 -6.58 -6.00 13.44
C THR A 275 -7.25 -4.65 13.27
N SER A 276 -7.75 -4.11 14.36
CA SER A 276 -8.25 -2.74 14.41
C SER A 276 -8.05 -2.16 15.80
N ALA A 277 -7.76 -0.85 15.84
CA ALA A 277 -7.72 -0.08 17.08
C ALA A 277 -9.12 0.16 17.65
N TYR A 278 -9.24 1.16 18.53
CA TYR A 278 -10.49 1.53 19.21
C TYR A 278 -11.06 0.37 20.05
N GLY A 279 -10.17 -0.45 20.62
CA GLY A 279 -10.53 -1.57 21.48
C GLY A 279 -11.00 -2.83 20.76
N ALA A 280 -10.97 -2.86 19.42
CA ALA A 280 -11.41 -4.03 18.65
C ALA A 280 -10.42 -5.20 18.73
N GLY A 281 -9.11 -4.93 18.73
CA GLY A 281 -8.08 -5.96 18.88
C GLY A 281 -7.66 -6.59 17.55
N ASN A 282 -7.53 -7.91 17.53
CA ASN A 282 -7.18 -8.67 16.31
C ASN A 282 -7.82 -10.05 16.28
N THR A 283 -7.90 -10.61 15.08
CA THR A 283 -8.48 -11.91 14.78
C THR A 283 -7.56 -12.66 13.83
N LEU A 284 -7.53 -13.99 13.96
CA LEU A 284 -7.04 -14.89 12.93
C LEU A 284 -8.18 -15.83 12.56
N LEU A 285 -8.53 -15.82 11.28
CA LEU A 285 -9.54 -16.68 10.69
C LEU A 285 -8.85 -17.71 9.82
N LYS A 286 -9.33 -18.95 9.86
CA LYS A 286 -9.01 -19.98 8.89
C LYS A 286 -10.21 -20.17 7.97
N LEU A 287 -9.96 -20.13 6.67
CA LEU A 287 -10.95 -20.39 5.65
C LEU A 287 -10.87 -21.86 5.21
N VAL A 288 -12.02 -22.50 5.07
CA VAL A 288 -12.11 -23.89 4.59
C VAL A 288 -13.11 -23.93 3.45
N ASP A 289 -12.64 -24.30 2.25
CA ASP A 289 -13.51 -24.59 1.11
C ASP A 289 -14.04 -26.02 1.24
N ASP A 290 -15.35 -26.18 1.48
CA ASP A 290 -16.01 -27.48 1.55
C ASP A 290 -16.59 -27.94 0.20
N GLY A 291 -16.30 -27.20 -0.89
CA GLY A 291 -16.81 -27.43 -2.23
C GLY A 291 -18.12 -26.69 -2.53
N GLU A 292 -18.92 -26.37 -1.51
CA GLU A 292 -20.16 -25.60 -1.66
C GLU A 292 -19.93 -24.14 -1.27
N LYS A 293 -19.35 -23.90 -0.10
CA LYS A 293 -19.15 -22.57 0.52
C LYS A 293 -17.77 -22.45 1.17
N ILE A 294 -17.42 -21.23 1.52
CA ILE A 294 -16.30 -20.98 2.42
C ILE A 294 -16.82 -21.04 3.85
N GLN A 295 -16.32 -21.97 4.66
CA GLN A 295 -16.49 -21.95 6.10
C GLN A 295 -15.40 -21.09 6.74
N VAL A 296 -15.76 -20.34 7.78
CA VAL A 296 -14.84 -19.52 8.56
C VAL A 296 -14.70 -20.10 9.95
N GLU A 297 -13.49 -20.49 10.30
CA GLU A 297 -13.14 -20.92 11.65
C GLU A 297 -12.33 -19.80 12.31
N SER A 298 -12.79 -19.29 13.46
CA SER A 298 -11.96 -18.39 14.27
C SER A 298 -10.89 -19.21 14.97
N VAL A 299 -9.62 -18.98 14.62
CA VAL A 299 -8.46 -19.53 15.36
C VAL A 299 -8.34 -18.80 16.69
N TYR A 300 -8.43 -17.47 16.66
CA TYR A 300 -8.62 -16.64 17.83
C TYR A 300 -9.28 -15.29 17.48
N ALA A 301 -9.84 -14.65 18.51
CA ALA A 301 -10.21 -13.24 18.50
C ALA A 301 -9.78 -12.63 19.84
N LEU A 302 -8.81 -11.71 19.80
CA LEU A 302 -8.14 -11.17 20.99
C LEU A 302 -8.42 -9.67 21.15
N GLN A 303 -8.65 -9.25 22.39
CA GLN A 303 -8.85 -7.84 22.78
C GLN A 303 -7.92 -7.49 23.95
N GLY A 304 -7.45 -6.25 23.99
CA GLY A 304 -6.62 -5.71 25.08
C GLY A 304 -5.21 -6.30 25.17
N LYS A 305 -4.20 -5.44 25.33
CA LYS A 305 -2.77 -5.82 25.45
C LYS A 305 -2.20 -6.66 24.29
N THR A 306 -2.89 -6.66 23.15
CA THR A 306 -2.55 -7.36 21.90
C THR A 306 -2.36 -6.35 20.76
N MET A 307 -2.20 -6.80 19.50
CA MET A 307 -2.16 -5.87 18.37
C MET A 307 -3.51 -5.16 18.20
N GLU A 308 -3.48 -3.83 18.28
CA GLU A 308 -4.58 -2.91 18.03
C GLU A 308 -4.07 -1.85 17.06
N ASN A 309 -3.85 -2.23 15.80
CA ASN A 309 -3.27 -1.32 14.82
C ASN A 309 -4.25 -0.20 14.47
N HIS A 310 -3.75 1.03 14.47
CA HIS A 310 -4.52 2.21 14.08
C HIS A 310 -4.17 2.61 12.66
N HIS A 311 -3.12 3.40 12.47
CA HIS A 311 -2.58 3.70 11.14
C HIS A 311 -1.27 2.94 10.91
N GLY A 312 -0.98 2.65 9.64
CA GLY A 312 0.33 2.15 9.20
C GLY A 312 0.37 0.65 8.90
N GLY A 313 -0.66 -0.11 9.30
CA GLY A 313 -0.80 -1.53 8.99
C GLY A 313 0.17 -2.44 9.73
N THR A 314 0.18 -3.70 9.32
CA THR A 314 1.02 -4.77 9.88
C THR A 314 1.66 -5.61 8.78
N VAL A 315 2.83 -6.19 9.00
CA VAL A 315 3.56 -7.03 8.04
C VAL A 315 3.81 -8.41 8.64
N LEU A 316 3.56 -9.45 7.86
CA LEU A 316 3.87 -10.83 8.22
C LEU A 316 5.28 -11.20 7.73
N VAL A 317 6.13 -11.66 8.64
CA VAL A 317 7.46 -12.21 8.33
C VAL A 317 7.66 -13.45 9.19
N ASP A 318 7.93 -14.60 8.57
CA ASP A 318 8.28 -15.87 9.24
C ASP A 318 7.33 -16.27 10.40
N GLY A 319 6.03 -16.14 10.15
CA GLY A 319 4.96 -16.48 11.11
C GLY A 319 4.75 -15.44 12.21
N ILE A 320 5.34 -14.25 12.08
CA ILE A 320 5.21 -13.16 13.05
C ILE A 320 4.63 -11.92 12.38
N ILE A 321 3.60 -11.38 13.01
CA ILE A 321 3.01 -10.09 12.67
C ILE A 321 3.79 -8.98 13.37
N TYR A 322 4.33 -8.05 12.59
CA TYR A 322 4.97 -6.83 13.06
C TYR A 322 4.09 -5.62 12.73
N GLY A 323 3.99 -4.66 13.64
CA GLY A 323 3.27 -3.42 13.39
C GLY A 323 3.24 -2.51 14.60
N PHE A 324 2.52 -1.39 14.47
CA PHE A 324 2.34 -0.45 15.57
C PHE A 324 0.98 -0.67 16.26
N THR A 325 0.94 -0.68 17.59
CA THR A 325 -0.29 -0.91 18.38
C THR A 325 -0.68 0.29 19.23
N LYS A 326 -1.99 0.54 19.36
CA LYS A 326 -2.56 1.52 20.31
C LYS A 326 -2.80 0.95 21.72
N ALA A 327 -2.76 -0.37 21.91
CA ALA A 327 -3.17 -1.05 23.14
C ALA A 327 -2.47 -0.52 24.41
N ASN A 328 -1.28 0.10 24.26
CA ASN A 328 -0.53 0.74 25.34
C ASN A 328 -0.10 2.17 25.02
N ARG A 329 -1.01 3.03 24.53
CA ARG A 329 -0.73 4.44 24.18
C ARG A 329 0.27 4.64 23.02
N GLY A 330 0.57 3.58 22.27
CA GLY A 330 1.43 3.63 21.08
C GLY A 330 2.78 2.95 21.29
N MET A 331 3.02 1.82 20.63
CA MET A 331 4.27 1.04 20.65
C MET A 331 4.42 0.23 19.36
N TRP A 332 5.66 -0.08 18.97
CA TRP A 332 5.93 -1.16 18.02
C TRP A 332 5.71 -2.50 18.70
N LEU A 333 5.19 -3.49 17.99
CA LEU A 333 4.81 -4.78 18.54
C LEU A 333 5.10 -5.91 17.54
N ALA A 334 5.55 -7.05 18.08
CA ALA A 334 5.57 -8.33 17.38
C ALA A 334 4.59 -9.31 18.03
N GLN A 335 3.84 -10.03 17.21
CA GLN A 335 2.84 -11.00 17.62
C GLN A 335 3.02 -12.29 16.82
N ASN A 336 2.98 -13.44 17.48
CA ASN A 336 2.92 -14.72 16.80
C ASN A 336 1.59 -14.85 16.04
N LEU A 337 1.65 -15.15 14.74
CA LEU A 337 0.46 -15.26 13.90
C LEU A 337 -0.46 -16.37 14.40
N GLU A 338 0.04 -17.57 14.67
CA GLU A 338 -0.80 -18.74 14.95
C GLU A 338 -1.40 -18.71 16.36
N SER A 339 -0.61 -18.31 17.36
CA SER A 339 -1.06 -18.31 18.76
C SER A 339 -1.69 -16.98 19.20
N GLY A 340 -1.48 -15.90 18.45
CA GLY A 340 -1.86 -14.54 18.84
C GLY A 340 -1.04 -14.00 20.03
N GLU A 341 -0.02 -14.73 20.49
CA GLU A 341 0.84 -14.33 21.60
C GLU A 341 1.67 -13.10 21.22
N LYS A 342 1.64 -12.07 22.07
CA LYS A 342 2.54 -10.93 21.95
C LYS A 342 3.95 -11.36 22.33
N MET A 343 4.88 -11.25 21.39
CA MET A 343 6.28 -11.62 21.56
C MET A 343 7.05 -10.52 22.29
N TRP A 344 6.88 -9.27 21.85
CA TRP A 344 7.49 -8.09 22.47
C TRP A 344 6.75 -6.81 22.07
N GLU A 345 7.01 -5.75 22.81
CA GLU A 345 6.56 -4.40 22.50
C GLU A 345 7.68 -3.40 22.83
N GLU A 346 7.89 -2.40 21.96
CA GLU A 346 8.96 -1.42 22.06
C GLU A 346 8.39 0.01 21.92
N ARG A 347 8.75 0.90 22.85
CA ARG A 347 8.29 2.29 22.82
C ARG A 347 9.40 3.19 22.32
N LEU A 348 9.17 3.82 21.17
CA LEU A 348 10.07 4.81 20.61
C LEU A 348 9.43 6.19 20.70
N GLY A 349 9.91 7.00 21.64
CA GLY A 349 9.46 8.38 21.85
C GLY A 349 7.96 8.50 22.18
N GLU A 350 7.36 9.60 21.72
CA GLU A 350 5.95 9.95 21.96
C GLU A 350 5.04 9.58 20.77
N ASN A 351 5.53 8.71 19.88
CA ASN A 351 4.80 8.28 18.70
C ASN A 351 3.51 7.57 19.06
N ARG A 352 2.47 7.83 18.26
CA ARG A 352 1.11 7.32 18.48
C ARG A 352 0.67 6.39 17.37
N SER A 353 1.37 6.35 16.26
CA SER A 353 1.21 5.38 15.17
C SER A 353 2.56 5.16 14.49
N GLY A 354 2.63 4.17 13.62
CA GLY A 354 3.78 3.97 12.75
C GLY A 354 3.43 3.10 11.56
N SER A 355 3.93 3.46 10.39
CA SER A 355 3.80 2.69 9.16
C SER A 355 5.09 1.92 8.88
N LEU A 356 4.99 0.79 8.21
CA LEU A 356 6.15 -0.05 7.95
C LEU A 356 6.08 -0.78 6.62
N CYS A 357 7.25 -1.15 6.12
CA CYS A 357 7.43 -2.12 5.05
C CYS A 357 8.61 -3.04 5.35
N TYR A 358 8.70 -4.14 4.61
CA TYR A 358 9.77 -5.12 4.71
C TYR A 358 10.54 -5.19 3.39
N ALA A 359 11.87 -5.18 3.47
CA ALA A 359 12.73 -5.38 2.32
C ALA A 359 14.05 -6.04 2.75
N ASP A 360 14.51 -7.03 1.99
CA ASP A 360 15.80 -7.72 2.18
C ASP A 360 16.14 -8.06 3.65
N GLY A 361 15.20 -8.66 4.38
CA GLY A 361 15.45 -9.10 5.75
C GLY A 361 15.40 -7.97 6.80
N ARG A 362 14.86 -6.80 6.46
CA ARG A 362 14.71 -5.67 7.37
C ARG A 362 13.30 -5.08 7.33
N LEU A 363 12.83 -4.64 8.49
CA LEU A 363 11.67 -3.77 8.62
C LEU A 363 12.14 -2.31 8.57
N TYR A 364 11.38 -1.48 7.85
CA TYR A 364 11.55 -0.04 7.76
C TYR A 364 10.39 0.60 8.52
N CYS A 365 10.62 0.98 9.77
CA CYS A 365 9.59 1.42 10.71
C CYS A 365 9.55 2.95 10.78
N TYR A 366 8.49 3.56 10.25
CA TYR A 366 8.33 5.01 10.15
C TYR A 366 7.35 5.56 11.21
N ASN A 367 7.84 6.47 12.03
CA ASN A 367 7.16 7.01 13.20
C ASN A 367 6.32 8.27 12.87
N ASP A 368 5.12 8.38 13.46
CA ASP A 368 4.14 9.39 13.04
C ASP A 368 4.35 10.82 13.60
N LYS A 369 5.15 11.02 14.66
CA LYS A 369 5.33 12.34 15.30
C LYS A 369 6.69 12.97 15.04
N ASP A 370 7.77 12.23 15.23
CA ASP A 370 9.12 12.77 15.08
C ASP A 370 9.68 12.60 13.66
N GLY A 371 9.00 11.83 12.80
CA GLY A 371 9.46 11.56 11.43
C GLY A 371 10.74 10.74 11.39
N SER A 372 11.05 10.00 12.45
CA SER A 372 12.16 9.05 12.45
C SER A 372 11.77 7.77 11.70
N VAL A 373 12.74 7.21 10.97
CA VAL A 373 12.64 5.88 10.37
C VAL A 373 13.70 5.00 11.02
N HIS A 374 13.32 3.80 11.43
CA HIS A 374 14.22 2.82 12.00
C HIS A 374 14.36 1.61 11.08
N LEU A 375 15.60 1.18 10.85
CA LEU A 375 15.90 -0.10 10.22
C LEU A 375 15.97 -1.17 11.31
N VAL A 376 15.20 -2.24 11.19
CA VAL A 376 15.05 -3.24 12.26
C VAL A 376 15.20 -4.64 11.70
N THR A 377 15.94 -5.50 12.39
CA THR A 377 15.92 -6.93 12.11
C THR A 377 14.63 -7.52 12.70
N PRO A 378 13.76 -8.15 11.88
CA PRO A 378 12.62 -8.88 12.40
C PRO A 378 13.12 -10.06 13.26
N ASP A 379 12.78 -10.04 14.53
CA ASP A 379 13.20 -11.06 15.50
C ASP A 379 12.07 -11.30 16.53
N LYS A 380 12.00 -12.50 17.10
CA LYS A 380 10.97 -12.88 18.07
C LYS A 380 11.31 -12.48 19.51
N SER A 381 12.58 -12.19 19.81
CA SER A 381 13.08 -11.92 21.16
C SER A 381 13.04 -10.45 21.57
N GLY A 382 12.91 -9.52 20.62
CA GLY A 382 12.83 -8.09 20.92
C GLY A 382 13.15 -7.20 19.73
N TRP A 383 13.07 -5.89 19.94
CA TRP A 383 13.48 -4.88 18.96
C TRP A 383 14.99 -4.89 18.72
N LYS A 384 15.41 -5.10 17.47
CA LYS A 384 16.82 -5.12 17.05
C LYS A 384 17.08 -4.01 16.04
N SER A 385 17.44 -2.83 16.54
CA SER A 385 17.77 -1.67 15.70
C SER A 385 19.08 -1.90 14.93
N ASN A 386 19.06 -1.62 13.63
CA ASN A 386 20.22 -1.63 12.73
C ASN A 386 20.55 -0.22 12.22
N GLY A 387 20.03 0.80 12.88
CA GLY A 387 20.23 2.20 12.55
C GLY A 387 18.91 2.94 12.38
N SER A 388 19.01 4.26 12.34
CA SER A 388 17.86 5.13 12.19
C SER A 388 18.24 6.40 11.43
N LEU A 389 17.23 7.03 10.86
CA LEU A 389 17.32 8.38 10.32
C LEU A 389 16.19 9.21 10.91
N THR A 390 16.39 10.52 10.96
CA THR A 390 15.30 11.49 11.17
C THR A 390 15.21 12.31 9.90
N LEU A 391 13.98 12.61 9.47
CA LEU A 391 13.79 13.47 8.30
C LEU A 391 14.60 14.78 8.44
N PRO A 392 15.34 15.21 7.39
CA PRO A 392 16.11 16.46 7.44
C PRO A 392 15.24 17.67 7.80
N LYS A 393 13.99 17.66 7.32
CA LYS A 393 12.95 18.62 7.64
C LYS A 393 11.58 17.95 7.55
N GLN A 394 10.69 18.30 8.48
CA GLN A 394 9.26 18.02 8.40
C GLN A 394 8.51 19.15 7.68
N THR A 395 7.32 18.86 7.16
CA THR A 395 6.44 19.86 6.53
C THR A 395 6.15 21.06 7.45
N ASP A 396 6.03 22.23 6.85
CA ASP A 396 5.52 23.43 7.51
C ASP A 396 3.97 23.51 7.44
N ILE A 397 3.32 22.61 6.70
CA ILE A 397 1.86 22.55 6.62
C ILE A 397 1.29 22.27 8.02
N PRO A 398 0.42 23.15 8.57
CA PRO A 398 -0.15 22.95 9.90
C PRO A 398 -0.91 21.63 9.97
N ARG A 399 -0.48 20.75 10.87
CA ARG A 399 -1.13 19.44 11.02
C ARG A 399 -2.32 19.45 11.97
N ASN A 400 -2.64 20.53 12.68
CA ASN A 400 -3.68 20.57 13.72
C ASN A 400 -3.65 19.32 14.62
N LYS A 401 -4.53 18.32 14.38
CA LYS A 401 -4.56 17.02 15.10
C LYS A 401 -3.81 15.88 14.37
N GLY A 402 -3.51 16.06 13.10
CA GLY A 402 -2.81 15.15 12.21
C GLY A 402 -1.37 14.82 12.63
N ALA A 403 -0.78 13.91 11.88
CA ALA A 403 0.56 13.39 12.09
C ALA A 403 1.16 12.99 10.72
N ILE A 404 2.19 12.16 10.72
CA ILE A 404 2.75 11.55 9.51
C ILE A 404 2.12 10.15 9.36
N TRP A 405 1.37 9.92 8.29
CA TRP A 405 0.69 8.63 8.05
C TRP A 405 0.98 8.00 6.69
N ALA A 406 1.82 8.62 5.86
CA ALA A 406 2.26 7.99 4.63
C ALA A 406 3.10 6.74 4.94
N HIS A 407 3.07 5.76 4.04
CA HIS A 407 3.83 4.52 4.19
C HIS A 407 5.25 4.67 3.60
N PRO A 408 6.28 4.09 4.25
CA PRO A 408 7.60 3.99 3.65
C PRO A 408 7.56 3.04 2.45
N VAL A 409 8.28 3.39 1.38
CA VAL A 409 8.35 2.58 0.15
C VAL A 409 9.80 2.30 -0.19
N VAL A 410 10.11 1.05 -0.51
CA VAL A 410 11.45 0.61 -0.90
C VAL A 410 11.40 0.05 -2.31
N ALA A 411 12.00 0.77 -3.25
CA ALA A 411 12.06 0.40 -4.66
C ALA A 411 13.35 0.91 -5.28
N ASP A 412 13.91 0.15 -6.23
CA ASP A 412 15.16 0.47 -6.93
C ASP A 412 16.28 1.00 -6.03
N GLN A 413 16.55 0.26 -4.95
CA GLN A 413 17.57 0.53 -3.94
C GLN A 413 17.42 1.91 -3.28
N THR A 414 16.19 2.42 -3.25
CA THR A 414 15.85 3.73 -2.73
C THR A 414 14.72 3.60 -1.72
N LEU A 415 14.90 4.23 -0.56
CA LEU A 415 13.84 4.42 0.43
C LEU A 415 13.15 5.75 0.16
N PHE A 416 11.85 5.71 -0.13
CA PHE A 416 11.01 6.89 -0.28
C PHE A 416 10.19 7.11 0.99
N ILE A 417 10.30 8.32 1.54
CA ILE A 417 9.56 8.75 2.72
C ILE A 417 8.80 10.02 2.38
N ARG A 418 7.52 10.08 2.76
CA ARG A 418 6.69 11.25 2.54
C ARG A 418 6.20 11.84 3.85
N ASP A 419 6.22 13.16 3.89
CA ASP A 419 5.59 13.98 4.88
C ASP A 419 4.86 15.16 4.22
N GLN A 420 3.54 15.03 4.02
CA GLN A 420 2.69 16.02 3.33
C GLN A 420 3.24 16.41 1.95
N ASP A 421 3.73 17.64 1.80
CA ASP A 421 4.30 18.21 0.58
C ASP A 421 5.73 17.76 0.30
N LEU A 422 6.40 17.15 1.29
CA LEU A 422 7.78 16.70 1.21
C LEU A 422 7.85 15.21 0.88
N ILE A 423 8.65 14.87 -0.13
CA ILE A 423 9.06 13.51 -0.45
C ILE A 423 10.58 13.47 -0.48
N TYR A 424 11.16 12.56 0.31
CA TYR A 424 12.59 12.30 0.35
C TYR A 424 12.89 10.95 -0.26
N ALA A 425 13.97 10.89 -1.04
CA ALA A 425 14.57 9.66 -1.51
C ALA A 425 15.93 9.46 -0.84
N PHE A 426 16.15 8.30 -0.23
CA PHE A 426 17.40 7.94 0.42
C PHE A 426 18.07 6.76 -0.29
N ASP A 427 19.38 6.83 -0.48
CA ASP A 427 20.18 5.75 -1.08
C ASP A 427 20.43 4.65 -0.04
N ILE A 428 19.86 3.48 -0.29
CA ILE A 428 20.00 2.29 0.56
C ILE A 428 20.65 1.13 -0.18
N LYS A 429 21.36 1.41 -1.28
CA LYS A 429 22.10 0.42 -2.05
C LYS A 429 23.24 -0.19 -1.22
N ARG A 430 23.35 -1.52 -1.23
CA ARG A 430 24.54 -2.20 -0.73
C ARG A 430 25.69 -2.03 -1.73
N LYS A 431 26.81 -1.49 -1.25
CA LYS A 431 28.05 -1.31 -2.04
C LYS A 431 28.67 -2.64 -2.43
#